data_AF-A0A2N1Q3G4-F1
#
_entry.id   AF-A0A2N1Q3G4-F1
#
_cell.length_a   1.000
_cell.length_b   1.000
_cell.length_c   1.000
_cell.angle_alpha   90.00
_cell.angle_beta   90.00
_cell.angle_gamma   90.00
#
_symmetry.space_group_name_H-M   'P 1'
#
loop_
_entity.id
_entity.type
_entity.pdbx_description
1 polymer ?
#
loop_
_entity_poly.entity_id
_entity_poly.type
_entity_poly.pdbx_seq_one_letter_code
_entity_poly.pdbx_strand_id
1 'polypeptide(L)'
;MRSLIGSRVFYKRLFQVSLPIVLQQLLTSSLQLIDNLMVGSLGELSINSVSVVNQLYFVIILITFGALGGAGIFTAQYFGSGEVEKLKETFRFKLIVALMLVILSVFVFSVFGPFLIGLFTENE
;
A
#
# COMPACT_ATOMS: atom_id res chain seq x y z
N MET A 1 37.73 -2.95 -3.63
CA MET A 1 36.63 -2.69 -4.58
C MET A 1 35.91 -3.94 -5.12
N ARG A 2 36.49 -5.16 -5.02
CA ARG A 2 35.84 -6.42 -5.48
C ARG A 2 34.76 -7.00 -4.53
N SER A 3 34.45 -6.35 -3.42
CA SER A 3 33.43 -6.82 -2.45
C SER A 3 32.02 -6.28 -2.68
N LEU A 4 31.79 -5.51 -3.76
CA LEU A 4 30.49 -4.91 -4.07
C LEU A 4 29.63 -5.77 -5.01
N ILE A 5 30.21 -6.81 -5.63
CA ILE A 5 29.51 -7.64 -6.62
C ILE A 5 29.14 -8.96 -5.97
N GLY A 6 27.83 -9.21 -5.82
CA GLY A 6 27.30 -10.46 -5.26
C GLY A 6 27.63 -11.67 -6.13
N SER A 7 27.67 -12.86 -5.53
CA SER A 7 27.91 -14.12 -6.28
C SER A 7 26.77 -14.43 -7.26
N ARG A 8 27.00 -15.27 -8.28
CA ARG A 8 25.93 -15.76 -9.19
C ARG A 8 24.73 -16.34 -8.43
N VAL A 9 24.97 -16.97 -7.28
CA VAL A 9 23.91 -17.53 -6.41
C VAL A 9 23.08 -16.43 -5.75
N PHE A 10 23.72 -15.33 -5.32
CA PHE A 10 23.02 -14.17 -4.78
C PHE A 10 22.08 -13.54 -5.81
N TYR A 11 22.58 -13.27 -7.03
CA TYR A 11 21.75 -12.72 -8.10
C TYR A 11 20.61 -13.65 -8.49
N LYS A 12 20.84 -14.98 -8.55
CA LYS A 12 19.77 -15.95 -8.85
C LYS A 12 18.64 -15.93 -7.79
N ARG A 13 18.99 -15.87 -6.50
CA ARG A 13 18.00 -15.75 -5.41
C ARG A 13 17.27 -14.41 -5.43
N LEU A 14 18.00 -13.33 -5.68
CA LEU A 14 17.41 -12.00 -5.84
C LEU A 14 16.38 -12.00 -6.96
N PHE A 15 16.71 -12.53 -8.15
CA PHE A 15 15.76 -12.63 -9.25
C PHE A 15 14.54 -13.50 -8.92
N GLN A 16 14.70 -14.60 -8.17
CA GLN A 16 13.57 -15.42 -7.75
C GLN A 16 12.57 -14.70 -6.83
N VAL A 17 13.03 -13.73 -6.03
CA VAL A 17 12.16 -12.95 -5.12
C VAL A 17 11.68 -11.65 -5.79
N SER A 18 12.56 -10.95 -6.49
CA SER A 18 12.23 -9.67 -7.13
C SER A 18 11.30 -9.84 -8.33
N LEU A 19 11.43 -10.91 -9.12
CA LEU A 19 10.58 -11.14 -10.29
C LEU A 19 9.08 -11.24 -9.91
N PRO A 20 8.65 -12.07 -8.94
CA PRO A 20 7.24 -12.10 -8.55
C PRO A 20 6.77 -10.78 -7.95
N ILE A 21 7.63 -10.05 -7.21
CA ILE A 21 7.27 -8.72 -6.66
C ILE A 21 7.03 -7.71 -7.79
N VAL A 22 7.91 -7.67 -8.80
CA VAL A 22 7.74 -6.79 -9.96
C VAL A 22 6.48 -7.14 -10.73
N LEU A 23 6.22 -8.43 -10.96
CA LEU A 23 4.98 -8.88 -11.63
C LEU A 23 3.73 -8.49 -10.84
N GLN A 24 3.73 -8.67 -9.52
CA GLN A 24 2.66 -8.24 -8.64
C GLN A 24 2.41 -6.73 -8.76
N GLN A 25 3.48 -5.93 -8.75
CA GLN A 25 3.35 -4.48 -8.86
C GLN A 25 2.83 -4.05 -10.24
N LEU A 26 3.30 -4.68 -11.31
CA LEU A 26 2.82 -4.44 -12.67
C LEU A 26 1.32 -4.76 -12.81
N LEU A 27 0.87 -5.89 -12.27
CA LEU A 27 -0.55 -6.26 -12.26
C LEU A 27 -1.37 -5.23 -11.48
N THR A 28 -0.90 -4.85 -10.29
CA THR A 28 -1.60 -3.88 -9.42
C THR A 28 -1.76 -2.52 -10.11
N SER A 29 -0.69 -2.00 -10.70
CA SER A 29 -0.73 -0.72 -11.42
C SER A 29 -1.57 -0.81 -12.70
N SER A 30 -1.58 -1.94 -13.40
CA SER A 30 -2.43 -2.14 -14.58
C SER A 30 -3.92 -2.16 -14.22
N LEU A 31 -4.29 -2.82 -13.11
CA LEU A 31 -5.66 -2.81 -12.61
C LEU A 31 -6.11 -1.39 -12.25
N GLN A 32 -5.28 -0.63 -11.53
CA GLN A 32 -5.58 0.77 -11.21
C GLN A 32 -5.81 1.62 -12.46
N LEU A 33 -5.04 1.40 -13.53
CA LEU A 33 -5.23 2.10 -14.81
C LEU A 33 -6.57 1.71 -15.44
N ILE A 34 -6.87 0.41 -15.51
CA ILE A 34 -8.13 -0.08 -16.09
C ILE A 34 -9.32 0.47 -15.31
N ASP A 35 -9.27 0.50 -13.98
CA ASP A 35 -10.32 1.08 -13.14
C ASP A 35 -10.56 2.56 -13.46
N ASN A 36 -9.49 3.35 -13.59
CA ASN A 36 -9.59 4.75 -13.97
C ASN A 36 -10.20 4.94 -15.37
N LEU A 37 -9.83 4.10 -16.34
CA LEU A 37 -10.41 4.15 -17.70
C LEU A 37 -11.90 3.76 -17.70
N MET A 38 -12.27 2.71 -16.95
CA MET A 38 -13.66 2.27 -16.82
C MET A 38 -14.53 3.36 -16.20
N VAL A 39 -14.08 4.00 -15.12
CA VAL A 39 -14.76 5.16 -14.52
C VAL A 39 -14.82 6.33 -15.50
N GLY A 40 -13.74 6.59 -16.25
CA GLY A 40 -13.70 7.65 -17.26
C GLY A 40 -14.73 7.47 -18.36
N SER A 41 -15.01 6.22 -18.74
CA SER A 41 -16.03 5.92 -19.76
C SER A 41 -17.47 6.24 -19.33
N LEU A 42 -17.73 6.47 -18.04
CA LEU A 42 -19.07 6.78 -17.51
C LEU A 42 -19.42 8.28 -17.61
N GLY A 43 -18.48 9.14 -18.02
CA GLY A 43 -18.67 10.58 -18.23
C GLY A 43 -17.72 11.47 -17.42
N GLU A 44 -17.73 12.78 -17.70
CA GLU A 44 -16.86 13.76 -17.03
C GLU A 44 -17.18 13.92 -15.53
N LEU A 45 -18.45 13.87 -15.15
CA LEU A 45 -18.85 14.02 -13.74
C LEU A 45 -18.33 12.87 -12.86
N SER A 46 -18.27 11.66 -13.39
CA SER A 46 -17.76 10.48 -12.67
C SER A 46 -16.25 10.51 -12.50
N ILE A 47 -15.49 10.97 -13.51
CA ILE A 47 -14.03 11.02 -13.39
C ILE A 47 -13.56 12.17 -12.47
N ASN A 48 -14.24 13.32 -12.49
CA ASN A 48 -13.93 14.44 -11.57
C ASN A 48 -14.18 14.03 -10.11
N SER A 49 -15.31 13.37 -9.84
CA SER A 49 -15.62 12.85 -8.51
C SER A 49 -14.60 11.80 -8.03
N VAL A 50 -14.17 10.90 -8.92
CA VAL A 50 -13.19 9.86 -8.58
C VAL A 50 -11.78 10.41 -8.38
N SER A 51 -11.39 11.47 -9.10
CA SER A 51 -10.09 12.14 -8.90
C SER A 51 -9.94 12.70 -7.48
N VAL A 52 -10.97 13.37 -6.97
CA VAL A 52 -11.02 13.89 -5.59
C VAL A 52 -10.91 12.76 -4.58
N VAL A 53 -11.66 11.68 -4.77
CA VAL A 53 -11.61 10.51 -3.87
C VAL A 53 -10.23 9.84 -3.92
N ASN A 54 -9.61 9.76 -5.10
CA ASN A 54 -8.30 9.14 -5.26
C ASN A 54 -7.19 9.92 -4.52
N GLN A 55 -7.28 11.25 -4.46
CA GLN A 55 -6.36 12.07 -3.66
C GLN A 55 -6.50 11.79 -2.15
N LEU A 56 -7.73 11.68 -1.66
CA LEU A 56 -7.98 11.29 -0.26
C LEU A 56 -7.51 9.87 0.01
N TYR A 57 -7.75 8.95 -0.92
CA TYR A 57 -7.31 7.55 -0.83
C TYR A 57 -5.78 7.43 -0.78
N PHE A 58 -5.06 8.26 -1.53
CA PHE A 58 -3.59 8.29 -1.51
C PHE A 58 -3.03 8.59 -0.12
N VAL A 59 -3.68 9.48 0.65
CA VAL A 59 -3.28 9.78 2.03
C VAL A 59 -3.41 8.54 2.92
N ILE A 60 -4.51 7.79 2.81
CA ILE A 60 -4.70 6.54 3.57
C ILE A 60 -3.63 5.51 3.19
N ILE A 61 -3.34 5.36 1.90
CA ILE A 61 -2.29 4.46 1.41
C ILE A 61 -0.96 4.82 2.06
N LEU A 62 -0.58 6.10 2.08
CA LEU A 62 0.68 6.54 2.68
C LEU A 62 0.77 6.23 4.17
N ILE A 63 -0.28 6.52 4.93
CA ILE A 63 -0.34 6.21 6.37
C ILE A 63 -0.22 4.70 6.60
N THR A 64 -0.96 3.92 5.81
CA THR A 64 -0.96 2.46 5.90
C THR A 64 0.40 1.87 5.56
N PHE A 65 1.04 2.38 4.50
CA PHE A 65 2.36 1.95 4.08
C PHE A 65 3.43 2.31 5.13
N GLY A 66 3.36 3.50 5.73
CA GLY A 66 4.25 3.92 6.81
C GLY A 66 4.11 3.04 8.05
N ALA A 67 2.88 2.80 8.50
CA ALA A 67 2.59 2.00 9.69
C ALA A 67 2.99 0.53 9.52
N LEU A 68 2.66 -0.08 8.37
CA LEU A 68 2.90 -1.51 8.13
C LEU A 68 4.30 -1.80 7.59
N GLY A 69 4.91 -0.84 6.90
CA GLY A 69 6.27 -0.96 6.35
C GLY A 69 7.32 -1.12 7.44
N GLY A 70 7.25 -0.31 8.50
CA GLY A 70 8.15 -0.42 9.65
C GLY A 70 8.07 -1.78 10.34
N ALA A 71 6.86 -2.26 10.60
CA ALA A 71 6.66 -3.60 11.14
C ALA A 71 7.12 -4.72 10.18
N GLY A 72 7.17 -4.47 8.87
CA GLY A 72 7.71 -5.38 7.87
C GLY A 72 9.21 -5.61 7.99
N ILE A 73 9.96 -4.56 8.33
CA ILE A 73 11.40 -4.65 8.58
C ILE A 73 11.67 -5.56 9.78
N PHE A 74 10.95 -5.35 10.89
CA PHE A 74 11.05 -6.22 12.07
C PHE A 74 10.66 -7.66 11.78
N THR A 75 9.63 -7.88 10.94
CA THR A 75 9.23 -9.22 10.50
C THR A 75 10.39 -9.94 9.81
N ALA A 76 11.09 -9.27 8.87
CA ALA A 76 12.24 -9.83 8.16
C ALA A 76 13.43 -10.09 9.10
N GLN A 77 13.67 -9.18 10.06
CA GLN A 77 14.73 -9.33 11.05
C GLN A 77 14.49 -10.53 11.98
N TYR A 78 13.27 -10.67 12.53
CA TYR A 78 12.94 -11.80 13.41
C TYR A 78 12.96 -13.13 12.68
N PHE A 79 12.49 -13.16 11.43
CA PHE A 79 12.61 -14.34 10.57
C PHE A 79 14.07 -14.75 10.35
N GLY A 80 14.97 -13.80 10.10
CA GLY A 80 16.41 -14.06 9.95
C GLY A 80 17.10 -14.52 11.25
N SER A 81 16.63 -14.06 12.40
CA SER A 81 17.18 -14.43 13.72
C SER A 81 16.69 -15.78 14.28
N GLY A 82 15.70 -16.42 13.63
CA GLY A 82 15.10 -17.66 14.11
C GLY A 82 14.13 -17.49 15.30
N GLU A 83 13.85 -16.26 15.72
CA GLU A 83 12.94 -15.94 16.83
C GLU A 83 11.46 -15.99 16.39
N VAL A 84 10.94 -17.21 16.19
CA VAL A 84 9.57 -17.46 15.68
C VAL A 84 8.48 -16.83 16.56
N GLU A 85 8.70 -16.73 17.88
CA GLU A 85 7.69 -16.16 18.78
C GLU A 85 7.55 -14.64 18.58
N LYS A 86 8.66 -13.92 18.50
CA LYS A 86 8.66 -12.47 18.17
C LYS A 86 8.12 -12.20 16.76
N LEU A 87 8.34 -13.12 15.83
CA LEU A 87 7.74 -13.06 14.50
C LEU A 87 6.20 -13.09 14.57
N LYS A 88 5.62 -14.00 15.36
CA LYS A 88 4.16 -14.06 15.57
C LYS A 88 3.63 -12.81 16.25
N GLU A 89 4.32 -12.31 17.27
CA GLU A 89 3.94 -11.06 17.95
C GLU A 89 3.91 -9.88 16.99
N THR A 90 4.95 -9.74 16.16
CA THR A 90 5.03 -8.69 15.12
C THR A 90 3.90 -8.83 14.10
N PHE A 91 3.57 -10.05 13.70
CA PHE A 91 2.47 -10.32 12.79
C PHE A 91 1.11 -9.95 13.41
N ARG A 92 0.87 -10.31 14.68
CA ARG A 92 -0.35 -9.92 15.41
C ARG A 92 -0.45 -8.40 15.55
N PHE A 93 0.66 -7.74 15.89
CA PHE A 93 0.71 -6.29 15.94
C PHE A 93 0.35 -5.65 14.60
N LYS A 94 0.91 -6.15 13.49
CA LYS A 94 0.55 -5.69 12.14
C LYS A 94 -0.93 -5.83 11.85
N LEU A 95 -1.54 -6.97 12.19
CA LEU A 95 -2.97 -7.18 11.96
C LEU A 95 -3.83 -6.24 12.80
N ILE A 96 -3.50 -6.03 14.07
CA ILE A 96 -4.24 -5.12 14.96
C ILE A 96 -4.12 -3.68 14.44
N VAL A 97 -2.91 -3.23 14.08
CA VAL A 97 -2.69 -1.89 13.51
C VAL A 97 -3.43 -1.72 12.19
N ALA A 98 -3.37 -2.72 11.29
CA ALA A 98 -4.11 -2.68 10.03
C ALA A 98 -5.62 -2.57 10.27
N LEU A 99 -6.17 -3.38 11.18
CA LEU A 99 -7.59 -3.32 11.52
C LEU A 99 -7.98 -1.97 12.12
N MET A 100 -7.17 -1.42 13.03
CA MET A 100 -7.41 -0.08 13.59
C MET A 100 -7.38 1.00 12.52
N LEU A 101 -6.45 0.94 11.57
CA LEU A 101 -6.39 1.89 10.46
C LEU A 101 -7.61 1.77 9.53
N VAL A 102 -8.09 0.55 9.26
CA VAL A 102 -9.31 0.34 8.48
C VAL A 102 -10.52 0.94 9.20
N ILE A 103 -10.71 0.62 10.49
CA ILE A 103 -11.82 1.14 11.28
C ILE A 103 -11.77 2.67 11.34
N LEU A 104 -10.60 3.24 11.58
CA LEU A 104 -10.40 4.69 11.62
C LEU A 104 -10.70 5.34 10.28
N SER A 105 -10.21 4.76 9.18
CA SER A 105 -10.46 5.27 7.83
C SER A 105 -11.96 5.24 7.53
N VAL A 106 -12.64 4.11 7.73
CA VAL A 106 -14.09 3.99 7.51
C VAL A 106 -14.87 4.99 8.35
N PHE A 107 -14.50 5.17 9.62
CA PHE A 107 -15.12 6.16 10.50
C PHE A 107 -14.93 7.59 9.97
N VAL A 108 -13.71 7.97 9.59
CA VAL A 108 -13.40 9.31 9.06
C VAL A 108 -14.18 9.58 7.77
N PHE A 109 -14.19 8.65 6.80
CA PHE A 109 -14.93 8.85 5.55
C PHE A 109 -16.45 8.83 5.75
N SER A 110 -16.97 8.07 6.71
CA SER A 110 -18.42 8.03 6.95
C SER A 110 -18.92 9.29 7.65
N VAL A 111 -18.14 9.87 8.57
CA VAL A 111 -18.54 11.05 9.35
C VAL A 111 -18.18 12.35 8.63
N PHE A 112 -16.98 12.42 8.06
CA PHE A 112 -16.44 13.63 7.44
C PHE A 112 -16.45 13.58 5.91
N GLY A 113 -17.01 12.54 5.29
CA GLY A 113 -17.05 12.38 3.82
C GLY A 113 -17.54 13.63 3.08
N PRO A 114 -18.70 14.22 3.43
CA PRO A 114 -19.20 15.42 2.76
C PRO A 114 -18.27 16.63 2.92
N PHE A 115 -17.66 16.80 4.09
CA PHE A 115 -16.72 17.89 4.38
C PHE A 115 -15.40 17.73 3.61
N LEU A 116 -14.87 16.50 3.59
CA LEU A 116 -13.64 16.17 2.87
C LEU A 116 -13.82 16.33 1.37
N ILE A 117 -14.96 15.92 0.81
CA ILE A 117 -15.25 16.13 -0.62
C ILE A 117 -15.40 17.63 -0.91
N GLY A 118 -16.15 18.37 -0.07
CA GLY A 118 -16.34 19.82 -0.22
C GLY A 118 -15.04 20.62 -0.25
N LEU A 119 -14.05 20.26 0.57
CA LEU A 119 -12.72 20.88 0.60
C LEU A 119 -11.95 20.81 -0.74
N PHE A 120 -12.21 19.77 -1.51
CA PHE A 120 -11.57 19.54 -2.81
C PHE A 120 -12.45 20.02 -3.99
N THR A 121 -13.77 20.13 -3.80
CA THR A 121 -14.71 20.66 -4.80
C THR A 121 -14.85 22.19 -4.74
N GLU A 122 -14.66 22.85 -3.59
CA GLU A 122 -14.70 24.33 -3.49
C GLU A 122 -13.54 25.04 -4.21
N ASN A 123 -12.52 24.30 -4.67
CA ASN A 123 -11.37 24.84 -5.40
C ASN A 123 -11.48 24.64 -6.94
N GLU A 124 -12.63 24.25 -7.46
CA GLU A 124 -13.03 24.32 -8.89
C GLU A 124 -14.31 25.15 -9.07
#